data_AF-A0A535B5T9-F1
#
_entry.id   AF-A0A535B5T9-F1
#
_cell.length_a   1.000
_cell.length_b   1.000
_cell.length_c   1.000
_cell.angle_alpha   90.00
_cell.angle_beta   90.00
_cell.angle_gamma   90.00
#
_symmetry.space_group_name_H-M   'P 1'
#
loop_
_entity.id
_entity.type
_entity.pdbx_description
1 polymer ?
#
loop_
_entity_poly.entity_id
_entity_poly.type
_entity_poly.pdbx_seq_one_letter_code
_entity_poly.pdbx_strand_id
1 'polypeptide(L)'
;MTVKFGVFVPQGWRMDVAQIADPVEKYEAMTKVAQAADRGPWDAIWVYDHFHTVPEPKLEATFECWTITSTLVRDTKRVRVGQM
;
A
#
# COMPACT_ATOMS: atom_id res chain seq x y z
N MET A 1 22.41 17.26 -0.03
CA MET A 1 21.32 16.36 -0.51
C MET A 1 20.06 16.72 0.25
N THR A 2 18.93 16.85 -0.43
CA THR A 2 17.63 17.06 0.23
C THR A 2 17.16 15.76 0.88
N VAL A 3 16.44 15.89 2.00
CA VAL A 3 15.84 14.73 2.70
C VAL A 3 14.75 14.13 1.81
N LYS A 4 14.72 12.80 1.73
CA LYS A 4 13.72 12.04 0.97
C LYS A 4 12.66 11.46 1.91
N PHE A 5 11.41 11.46 1.46
CA PHE A 5 10.29 10.98 2.25
C PHE A 5 9.53 9.87 1.52
N GLY A 6 9.24 8.79 2.24
CA GLY A 6 8.40 7.69 1.77
C GLY A 6 7.14 7.57 2.62
N VAL A 7 6.12 6.93 2.05
CA VAL A 7 4.83 6.71 2.72
C VAL A 7 4.39 5.26 2.56
N PHE A 8 3.80 4.68 3.61
CA PHE A 8 3.13 3.39 3.50
C PHE A 8 1.74 3.57 2.91
N VAL A 9 1.38 2.76 1.91
CA VAL A 9 0.02 2.71 1.35
C VAL A 9 -0.82 1.70 2.13
N PRO A 10 -2.16 1.89 2.22
CA PRO A 10 -2.98 1.04 3.05
C PRO A 10 -3.18 -0.34 2.40
N GLN A 11 -2.58 -1.38 3.00
CA GLN A 11 -2.52 -2.74 2.44
C GLN A 11 -3.42 -3.73 3.19
N GLY A 12 -3.71 -3.47 4.46
CA GLY A 12 -4.47 -4.34 5.34
C GLY A 12 -3.72 -4.88 6.55
N TRP A 13 -2.39 -4.95 6.52
CA TRP A 13 -1.60 -5.47 7.65
C TRP A 13 -1.98 -4.80 8.98
N ARG A 14 -2.16 -3.47 8.98
CA ARG A 14 -2.52 -2.68 10.17
C ARG A 14 -4.02 -2.45 10.34
N MET A 15 -4.87 -3.28 9.73
CA MET A 15 -6.34 -3.09 9.69
C MET A 15 -6.77 -1.78 9.01
N ASP A 16 -5.89 -1.17 8.21
CA ASP A 16 -6.02 0.15 7.60
C ASP A 16 -7.01 0.22 6.43
N VAL A 17 -7.55 -0.93 6.00
CA VAL A 17 -8.63 -1.03 5.01
C VAL A 17 -9.90 -1.69 5.57
N ALA A 18 -9.96 -2.03 6.85
CA ALA A 18 -11.04 -2.84 7.44
C ALA A 18 -12.41 -2.13 7.47
N GLN A 19 -12.43 -0.80 7.34
CA GLN A 19 -13.68 -0.02 7.30
C GLN A 19 -14.37 -0.02 5.94
N ILE A 20 -13.71 -0.56 4.91
CA ILE A 20 -14.27 -0.72 3.57
C ILE A 20 -14.89 -2.12 3.50
N ALA A 21 -16.08 -2.28 2.95
CA ALA A 21 -16.73 -3.59 2.90
C ALA A 21 -16.24 -4.42 1.70
N ASP A 22 -16.23 -3.84 0.51
CA ASP A 22 -15.88 -4.53 -0.73
C ASP A 22 -14.34 -4.73 -0.85
N PRO A 23 -13.84 -5.97 -1.00
CA PRO A 23 -12.41 -6.21 -1.23
C PRO A 23 -11.85 -5.52 -2.48
N VAL A 24 -12.66 -5.30 -3.52
CA VAL A 24 -12.23 -4.53 -4.69
C VAL A 24 -12.02 -3.07 -4.31
N GLU A 25 -12.95 -2.47 -3.58
CA GLU A 25 -12.80 -1.10 -3.07
C GLU A 25 -11.60 -0.95 -2.13
N LYS A 26 -11.25 -1.97 -1.33
CA LYS A 26 -10.02 -1.97 -0.51
C LYS A 26 -8.77 -1.84 -1.37
N TYR A 27 -8.68 -2.64 -2.42
CA TYR A 27 -7.56 -2.59 -3.37
C TYR A 27 -7.51 -1.24 -4.10
N GLU A 28 -8.66 -0.73 -4.52
CA GLU A 28 -8.74 0.59 -5.16
C GLU A 28 -8.35 1.72 -4.21
N ALA A 29 -8.68 1.63 -2.92
CA ALA A 29 -8.24 2.60 -1.92
C ALA A 29 -6.70 2.63 -1.78
N MET A 30 -6.06 1.47 -1.69
CA MET A 30 -4.59 1.34 -1.71
C MET A 30 -3.99 2.01 -2.95
N THR A 31 -4.53 1.67 -4.13
CA THR A 31 -4.05 2.17 -5.43
C THR A 31 -4.22 3.68 -5.55
N LYS A 32 -5.35 4.24 -5.08
CA LYS A 32 -5.59 5.69 -5.07
C LYS A 32 -4.58 6.44 -4.19
N VAL A 33 -4.21 5.88 -3.03
CA VAL A 33 -3.17 6.47 -2.17
C VAL A 33 -1.81 6.42 -2.86
N ALA A 34 -1.46 5.29 -3.48
CA ALA A 34 -0.22 5.16 -4.25
C ALA A 34 -0.13 6.20 -5.39
N GLN A 35 -1.18 6.36 -6.17
CA GLN A 35 -1.25 7.35 -7.25
C GLN A 35 -1.24 8.80 -6.73
N ALA A 36 -1.85 9.06 -5.58
CA ALA A 36 -1.77 10.37 -4.93
C ALA A 36 -0.34 10.67 -4.47
N ALA A 37 0.36 9.67 -3.90
CA ALA A 37 1.76 9.80 -3.53
C ALA A 37 2.65 10.04 -4.77
N ASP A 38 2.36 9.36 -5.87
CA ASP A 38 3.06 9.49 -7.16
C ASP A 38 2.95 10.92 -7.74
N ARG A 39 1.76 11.52 -7.69
CA ARG A 39 1.53 12.92 -8.11
C ARG A 39 2.04 13.96 -7.11
N GLY A 40 2.31 13.54 -5.87
CA GLY A 40 2.69 14.40 -4.76
C GLY A 40 4.20 14.58 -4.58
N PRO A 41 4.63 15.09 -3.41
CA PRO A 41 6.04 15.37 -3.11
C PRO A 41 6.84 14.16 -2.58
N TRP A 42 6.30 12.94 -2.65
CA TRP A 42 6.91 11.75 -2.04
C TRP A 42 7.92 11.08 -2.97
N ASP A 43 9.00 10.53 -2.43
CA ASP A 43 10.03 9.83 -3.22
C ASP A 43 9.72 8.34 -3.42
N ALA A 44 9.02 7.73 -2.46
CA ALA A 44 8.74 6.31 -2.45
C ALA A 44 7.41 5.96 -1.78
N ILE A 45 6.84 4.84 -2.19
CA ILE A 45 5.75 4.17 -1.50
C ILE A 45 6.21 2.81 -1.00
N TRP A 46 5.64 2.39 0.13
CA TRP A 46 5.98 1.14 0.81
C TRP A 46 4.72 0.33 1.10
N VAL A 47 4.86 -0.99 0.99
CA VAL A 47 3.91 -1.98 1.52
C VAL A 47 4.63 -2.85 2.53
N TYR A 48 3.88 -3.48 3.43
CA TYR A 48 4.37 -4.46 4.39
C TYR A 48 4.55 -5.84 3.76
N ASP A 49 5.62 -6.53 4.11
CA ASP A 49 5.88 -7.90 3.68
C ASP A 49 5.22 -8.92 4.64
N HIS A 50 3.88 -8.87 4.76
CA HIS A 50 3.11 -9.71 5.69
C HIS A 50 1.82 -10.26 5.08
N PHE A 51 1.40 -11.43 5.57
CA PHE A 51 0.26 -12.21 5.07
C PHE A 51 -0.95 -12.28 6.02
N HIS A 52 -0.84 -11.70 7.22
CA HIS A 52 -1.91 -11.66 8.21
C HIS A 52 -2.06 -10.24 8.75
N THR A 53 -3.00 -10.00 9.66
CA THR A 53 -3.17 -8.69 10.30
C THR A 53 -2.40 -8.58 11.61
N VAL A 54 -2.17 -7.34 12.07
CA VAL A 54 -1.47 -6.98 13.32
C VAL A 54 -2.38 -6.03 14.13
N PRO A 55 -2.36 -6.07 15.48
CA PRO A 55 -1.53 -6.88 16.38
C PRO A 55 -1.91 -8.36 16.49
N GLU A 56 -3.08 -8.74 15.97
CA GLU A 56 -3.61 -10.10 16.05
C GLU A 56 -4.04 -10.57 14.67
N PRO A 57 -3.85 -11.87 14.33
CA PRO A 57 -4.40 -12.43 13.10
C PRO A 57 -5.92 -12.46 13.13
N LYS A 58 -6.55 -11.64 12.29
CA LYS A 58 -7.99 -11.56 12.06
C LYS A 58 -8.32 -11.95 10.61
N LEU A 59 -9.51 -12.52 10.40
CA LEU A 59 -10.06 -12.76 9.07
C LEU A 59 -10.49 -11.43 8.44
N GLU A 60 -9.53 -10.73 7.87
CA GLU A 60 -9.65 -9.45 7.19
C GLU A 60 -8.63 -9.40 6.05
N ALA A 61 -8.89 -8.58 5.03
CA ALA A 61 -8.03 -8.38 3.90
C ALA A 61 -6.65 -7.85 4.33
N THR A 62 -5.62 -8.63 4.00
CA THR A 62 -4.22 -8.20 3.92
C THR A 62 -3.74 -8.61 2.54
N PHE A 63 -3.47 -7.64 1.67
CA PHE A 63 -3.04 -7.95 0.32
C PHE A 63 -1.59 -8.47 0.30
N GLU A 64 -1.33 -9.51 -0.50
CA GLU A 64 0.01 -10.09 -0.62
C GLU A 64 0.98 -9.12 -1.30
N CYS A 65 2.16 -8.95 -0.72
CA CYS A 65 3.07 -7.84 -1.00
C CYS A 65 3.66 -7.86 -2.41
N TRP A 66 3.96 -9.03 -3.01
CA TRP A 66 4.51 -9.14 -4.35
C TRP A 66 3.47 -8.84 -5.42
N THR A 67 2.28 -9.40 -5.26
CA THR A 67 1.15 -9.20 -6.16
C THR A 67 0.79 -7.72 -6.23
N ILE A 68 0.62 -7.05 -5.07
CA ILE A 68 0.32 -5.62 -5.07
C ILE A 68 1.50 -4.78 -5.56
N THR A 69 2.74 -5.13 -5.23
CA THR A 69 3.92 -4.40 -5.74
C THR A 69 3.94 -4.40 -7.27
N SER A 70 3.63 -5.53 -7.92
CA SER A 70 3.54 -5.60 -9.38
C SER A 70 2.50 -4.64 -9.96
N THR A 71 1.34 -4.53 -9.31
CA THR A 71 0.27 -3.62 -9.74
C THR A 71 0.57 -2.16 -9.45
N LEU A 72 1.18 -1.84 -8.31
CA LEU A 72 1.55 -0.49 -7.92
C LEU A 72 2.65 0.06 -8.84
N VAL A 73 3.61 -0.77 -9.26
CA VAL A 73 4.61 -0.41 -10.27
C VAL A 73 3.98 -0.16 -11.64
N ARG A 74 2.93 -0.90 -12.02
CA ARG A 74 2.17 -0.64 -13.25
C ARG A 74 1.43 0.71 -13.20
N ASP A 75 0.87 1.05 -12.04
CA ASP A 75 -0.08 2.16 -11.89
C ASP A 75 0.56 3.48 -11.41
N THR A 76 1.85 3.48 -11.11
CA THR A 76 2.64 4.67 -10.74
C THR A 76 3.79 4.91 -11.72
N LYS A 77 4.29 6.15 -11.82
CA LYS A 77 5.29 6.53 -12.84
C LYS A 77 6.57 7.14 -12.28
N ARG A 78 6.54 7.73 -11.08
CA ARG A 78 7.62 8.54 -10.51
C ARG A 78 8.13 8.01 -9.18
N VAL A 79 7.23 7.60 -8.27
CA VAL A 79 7.65 7.06 -6.97
C VAL A 79 8.37 5.73 -7.14
N ARG A 80 9.33 5.50 -6.26
CA ARG A 80 9.92 4.16 -6.09
C ARG A 80 8.93 3.30 -5.31
N VAL A 81 8.78 2.04 -5.69
CA VAL A 81 7.91 1.08 -5.00
C VAL A 81 8.80 0.10 -4.26
N GLY A 82 8.55 -0.09 -2.97
CA GLY A 82 9.33 -0.99 -2.12
C GLY A 82 8.47 -1.74 -1.10
N GLN A 83 9.09 -2.73 -0.47
CA GLN A 83 8.50 -3.60 0.56
C GLN A 83 9.32 -3.46 1.85
N MET A 84 8.68 -3.62 3.01
CA MET A 84 9.31 -3.57 4.34
C MET A 84 8.75 -4.62 5.28
#